data_AF-S8A8E8-F1
#
_entry.id   AF-S8A8E8-F1
#
_cell.length_a   1.000
_cell.length_b   1.000
_cell.length_c   1.000
_cell.angle_alpha   90.00
_cell.angle_beta   90.00
_cell.angle_gamma   90.00
#
_symmetry.space_group_name_H-M   'P 1'
#
loop_
_entity.id
_entity.type
_entity.pdbx_description
1 polymer ?
#
loop_
_entity_poly.entity_id
_entity_poly.type
_entity_poly.pdbx_seq_one_letter_code
_entity_poly.pdbx_strand_id
1 'polypeptide(L)'
;MGPQRLRKTRNRTRDLDQISTDILQPRRLQQHLSTLPLEDLPALGQHYCTPCAKFLETPHALAHHQRSKTHKKRVKLLKEPAYSHEEANAAVGRGTDNGVFRVNPEDVINRIARDRVLAKQTASTKESMSVDMDVEHTDAPQLVETPPVDVEEDL
;
A
#
# COMPACT_ATOMS: atom_id res chain seq x y z
N MET A 1 18.67 25.81 -17.32
CA MET A 1 18.91 24.62 -16.46
C MET A 1 18.41 24.92 -15.06
N GLY A 2 17.50 24.12 -14.51
CA GLY A 2 16.95 24.33 -13.17
C GLY A 2 17.91 23.92 -12.04
N PRO A 3 17.53 24.12 -10.77
CA PRO A 3 18.38 23.80 -9.63
C PRO A 3 18.71 22.30 -9.57
N GLN A 4 19.97 21.95 -9.89
CA GLN A 4 20.46 20.56 -9.96
C GLN A 4 20.35 19.82 -8.62
N ARG A 5 20.36 20.53 -7.49
CA ARG A 5 20.22 19.96 -6.14
C ARG A 5 18.93 19.15 -5.97
N LEU A 6 17.81 19.61 -6.53
CA LEU A 6 16.51 18.94 -6.36
C LEU A 6 16.38 17.67 -7.20
N ARG A 7 17.12 17.60 -8.31
CA ARG A 7 17.11 16.45 -9.22
C ARG A 7 18.01 15.29 -8.78
N LYS A 8 18.75 15.44 -7.68
CA LYS A 8 19.62 14.40 -7.15
C LYS A 8 18.80 13.23 -6.62
N THR A 9 19.31 12.02 -6.78
CA THR A 9 18.68 10.77 -6.36
C THR A 9 18.27 10.76 -4.89
N ARG A 10 19.11 11.30 -3.99
CA ARG A 10 18.83 11.41 -2.55
C ARG A 10 17.55 12.17 -2.21
N ASN A 11 17.17 13.15 -3.03
CA ASN A 11 16.02 14.03 -2.77
C ASN A 11 14.82 13.68 -3.67
N ARG A 12 14.86 12.53 -4.34
CA ARG A 12 13.84 12.13 -5.29
C ARG A 12 12.56 11.75 -4.56
N THR A 13 11.45 12.27 -5.04
CA THR A 13 10.11 11.96 -4.54
C THR A 13 9.48 10.85 -5.38
N ARG A 14 8.33 10.36 -4.93
CA ARG A 14 7.59 9.31 -5.62
C ARG A 14 7.14 9.77 -7.01
N ASP A 15 7.40 8.94 -8.01
CA ASP A 15 7.11 9.24 -9.41
C ASP A 15 5.60 9.07 -9.73
N LEU A 16 5.14 9.64 -10.85
CA LEU A 16 3.71 9.70 -11.20
C LEU A 16 3.10 8.32 -11.52
N ASP A 17 3.88 7.46 -12.16
CA ASP A 17 3.58 6.06 -12.48
C ASP A 17 3.45 5.18 -11.21
N GLN A 18 4.30 5.43 -10.21
CA GLN A 18 4.18 4.76 -8.92
C GLN A 18 2.90 5.17 -8.18
N ILE A 19 2.54 6.46 -8.24
CA ILE A 19 1.31 6.96 -7.62
C ILE A 19 0.07 6.46 -8.35
N SER A 20 0.07 6.43 -9.69
CA SER A 20 -1.07 5.92 -10.46
C SER A 20 -1.33 4.45 -10.12
N THR A 21 -0.27 3.65 -10.02
CA THR A 21 -0.37 2.24 -9.62
C THR A 21 -0.83 2.07 -8.17
N ASP A 22 -0.41 2.92 -7.24
CA ASP A 22 -0.90 2.92 -5.85
C ASP A 22 -2.39 3.27 -5.75
N ILE A 23 -2.89 4.18 -6.61
CA ILE A 23 -4.31 4.54 -6.68
C ILE A 23 -5.14 3.35 -7.22
N LEU A 24 -4.61 2.62 -8.19
CA LEU A 24 -5.25 1.41 -8.73
C LEU A 24 -5.21 0.24 -7.73
N GLN A 25 -4.13 0.12 -6.96
CA GLN A 25 -3.89 -1.00 -6.04
C GLN A 25 -3.63 -0.47 -4.62
N PRO A 26 -4.67 -0.32 -3.78
CA PRO A 26 -4.53 0.26 -2.44
C PRO A 26 -3.66 -0.59 -1.51
N ARG A 27 -3.56 -1.90 -1.75
CA ARG A 27 -2.66 -2.80 -1.01
C ARG A 27 -1.19 -2.38 -1.12
N ARG A 28 -0.76 -1.92 -2.30
CA ARG A 28 0.62 -1.47 -2.54
C ARG A 28 0.90 -0.18 -1.78
N LEU A 29 -0.07 0.73 -1.76
CA LEU A 29 -0.03 1.95 -0.98
C LEU A 29 0.17 1.63 0.51
N GLN A 30 -0.66 0.74 1.07
CA GLN A 30 -0.56 0.32 2.48
C GLN A 30 0.80 -0.30 2.80
N GLN A 31 1.29 -1.21 1.96
CA GLN A 31 2.63 -1.79 2.11
C GLN A 31 3.70 -0.70 2.16
N HIS A 32 3.65 0.27 1.23
CA HIS A 32 4.59 1.37 1.25
C HIS A 32 4.49 2.21 2.54
N LEU A 33 3.29 2.56 3.00
CA LEU A 33 3.14 3.32 4.25
C LEU A 33 3.68 2.54 5.45
N SER A 34 3.53 1.21 5.48
CA SER A 34 4.07 0.37 6.55
C SER A 34 5.59 0.30 6.58
N THR A 35 6.28 0.57 5.45
CA THR A 35 7.75 0.60 5.42
C THR A 35 8.34 1.87 6.02
N LEU A 36 7.53 2.90 6.20
CA LEU A 36 7.97 4.19 6.74
C LEU A 36 7.86 4.19 8.27
N PRO A 37 8.93 4.57 8.99
CA PRO A 37 8.89 4.64 10.46
C PRO A 37 7.98 5.79 10.91
N LEU A 38 6.93 5.47 11.68
CA LEU A 38 5.91 6.46 12.07
C LEU A 38 6.46 7.66 12.84
N GLU A 39 7.52 7.45 13.62
CA GLU A 39 8.14 8.47 14.48
C GLU A 39 8.81 9.60 13.69
N ASP A 40 9.35 9.30 12.50
CA ASP A 40 10.03 10.27 11.65
C ASP A 40 9.07 11.09 10.78
N LEU A 41 7.80 10.68 10.72
CA LEU A 41 6.80 11.27 9.84
C LEU A 41 6.06 12.40 10.57
N PRO A 42 5.73 13.50 9.86
CA PRO A 42 4.93 14.56 10.47
C PRO A 42 3.55 14.02 10.84
N ALA A 43 3.06 14.43 12.01
CA ALA A 43 1.81 13.96 12.60
C ALA A 43 1.70 12.43 12.70
N LEU A 44 2.81 11.73 12.93
CA LEU A 44 2.87 10.26 13.04
C LEU A 44 2.24 9.55 11.83
N GLY A 45 2.30 10.18 10.64
CA GLY A 45 1.75 9.63 9.41
C GLY A 45 0.23 9.71 9.27
N GLN A 46 -0.50 10.35 10.19
CA GLN A 46 -1.96 10.39 10.19
C GLN A 46 -2.56 11.14 8.99
N HIS A 47 -1.90 12.21 8.53
CA HIS A 47 -2.43 13.09 7.48
C HIS A 47 -1.64 12.93 6.18
N TYR A 48 -2.03 11.96 5.36
CA TYR A 48 -1.36 11.65 4.10
C TYR A 48 -2.19 12.08 2.87
N CYS A 49 -1.52 12.71 1.91
CA CYS A 49 -2.10 13.05 0.61
C CYS A 49 -1.56 12.11 -0.49
N THR A 50 -2.41 11.22 -1.00
CA THR A 50 -2.02 10.19 -1.97
C THR A 50 -1.52 10.75 -3.32
N PRO A 51 -2.15 11.77 -3.96
CA PRO A 51 -1.70 12.25 -5.27
C PRO A 51 -0.34 12.94 -5.22
N CYS A 52 -0.03 13.60 -4.10
CA CYS A 52 1.20 14.35 -3.90
C CYS A 52 2.27 13.55 -3.15
N ALA A 53 1.95 12.35 -2.66
CA ALA A 53 2.81 11.51 -1.82
C ALA A 53 3.49 12.29 -0.69
N LYS A 54 2.71 13.13 0.02
CA LYS A 54 3.22 14.02 1.07
C LYS A 54 2.41 13.87 2.35
N PHE A 55 3.12 13.82 3.49
CA PHE A 55 2.54 13.90 4.82
C PHE A 55 2.45 15.36 5.28
N LEU A 56 1.40 15.66 6.05
CA LEU A 56 1.07 16.98 6.56
C LEU A 56 0.89 16.91 8.07
N GLU A 57 0.99 18.05 8.74
CA GLU A 57 1.01 18.11 10.21
C GLU A 57 -0.40 18.11 10.84
N THR A 58 -1.39 18.68 10.16
CA THR A 58 -2.75 18.87 10.72
C THR A 58 -3.82 18.53 9.69
N PRO A 59 -5.06 18.21 10.13
CA PRO A 59 -6.15 17.96 9.19
C PRO A 59 -6.53 19.21 8.41
N HIS A 60 -6.39 20.40 9.01
CA HIS A 60 -6.57 21.68 8.32
C HIS A 60 -5.54 21.90 7.22
N ALA A 61 -4.28 21.56 7.44
CA ALA A 61 -3.24 21.63 6.40
C ALA A 61 -3.56 20.70 5.23
N LEU A 62 -4.13 19.51 5.48
CA LEU A 62 -4.59 18.58 4.46
C LEU A 62 -5.71 19.19 3.61
N ALA A 63 -6.74 19.75 4.25
CA ALA A 63 -7.85 20.41 3.55
C ALA A 63 -7.36 21.62 2.72
N HIS A 64 -6.45 22.43 3.25
CA HIS A 64 -5.86 23.55 2.52
C HIS A 64 -4.99 23.07 1.35
N HIS A 65 -4.19 22.02 1.57
CA HIS A 65 -3.35 21.42 0.53
C HIS A 65 -4.19 20.90 -0.65
N GLN A 66 -5.32 20.23 -0.40
CA GLN A 66 -6.21 19.75 -1.46
C GLN A 66 -6.79 20.89 -2.32
N ARG A 67 -7.05 22.06 -1.72
CA ARG A 67 -7.57 23.24 -2.43
C ARG A 67 -6.49 23.98 -3.23
N SER A 68 -5.22 23.77 -2.90
CA SER A 68 -4.08 24.46 -3.49
C SER A 68 -3.88 24.14 -4.99
N LYS A 69 -3.22 25.07 -5.70
CA LYS A 69 -2.96 24.93 -7.14
C LYS A 69 -2.02 23.75 -7.45
N THR A 70 -1.06 23.46 -6.58
CA THR A 70 -0.08 22.38 -6.78
C THR A 70 -0.77 21.02 -6.77
N HIS A 71 -1.67 20.79 -5.80
CA HIS A 71 -2.47 19.58 -5.73
C HIS A 71 -3.39 19.43 -6.94
N LYS A 72 -4.14 20.50 -7.29
CA LYS A 72 -5.02 20.49 -8.47
C LYS A 72 -4.28 20.18 -9.77
N LYS A 73 -3.05 20.69 -9.94
CA LYS A 73 -2.19 20.35 -11.08
C LYS A 73 -1.80 18.86 -11.06
N ARG A 74 -1.42 18.34 -9.90
CA ARG A 74 -1.04 16.92 -9.72
C ARG A 74 -2.19 15.98 -10.06
N VAL A 75 -3.39 16.29 -9.59
CA VAL A 75 -4.61 15.51 -9.90
C VAL A 75 -4.91 15.54 -11.39
N LYS A 76 -4.72 16.67 -12.08
CA LYS A 76 -4.88 16.74 -13.54
C LYS A 76 -3.89 15.83 -14.26
N LEU A 77 -2.62 15.83 -13.87
CA LEU A 77 -1.60 14.95 -14.46
C LEU A 77 -1.90 13.46 -14.24
N LEU A 78 -2.46 13.10 -13.09
CA LEU A 78 -2.82 11.71 -12.79
C LEU A 78 -4.07 11.21 -13.53
N LYS A 79 -4.85 12.10 -14.16
CA LYS A 79 -5.98 11.70 -15.00
C LYS A 79 -5.51 11.14 -16.34
N GLU A 80 -4.36 11.60 -16.81
CA GLU A 80 -3.71 11.07 -18.00
C GLU A 80 -3.02 9.75 -17.64
N PRO A 81 -3.04 8.74 -18.53
CA PRO A 81 -2.30 7.51 -18.28
C PRO A 81 -0.82 7.83 -18.11
N ALA A 82 -0.19 7.24 -17.09
CA ALA A 82 1.23 7.45 -16.85
C ALA A 82 2.04 6.81 -17.97
N TYR A 83 3.04 7.54 -18.47
CA TYR A 83 3.96 7.06 -19.50
C TYR A 83 4.67 5.78 -19.04
N SER A 84 4.63 4.74 -19.88
CA SER A 84 5.27 3.45 -19.62
C SER A 84 6.47 3.22 -20.54
N HIS A 85 7.45 2.47 -20.05
CA HIS A 85 8.58 2.02 -20.88
C HIS A 85 8.12 1.18 -22.07
N GLU A 86 7.00 0.47 -21.95
CA GLU A 86 6.41 -0.32 -23.04
C GLU A 86 5.96 0.58 -24.19
N GLU A 87 5.40 1.75 -23.87
CA GLU A 87 5.00 2.77 -24.85
C GLU A 87 6.23 3.35 -25.56
N ALA A 88 7.31 3.60 -24.81
CA ALA A 88 8.59 4.03 -25.36
C ALA A 88 9.14 3.03 -26.38
N ASN A 89 9.12 1.74 -26.00
CA ASN A 89 9.59 0.66 -26.85
C ASN A 89 8.70 0.52 -28.10
N ALA A 90 7.38 0.57 -27.94
CA ALA A 90 6.43 0.52 -29.05
C ALA A 90 6.66 1.67 -30.05
N ALA A 91 6.95 2.89 -29.57
CA ALA A 91 7.26 4.04 -30.43
C ALA A 91 8.54 3.84 -31.26
N VAL A 92 9.53 3.10 -30.75
CA VAL A 92 10.77 2.73 -31.46
C VAL A 92 10.57 1.48 -32.35
N GLY A 93 9.38 0.89 -32.37
CA GLY A 93 9.09 -0.35 -33.10
C GLY A 93 9.65 -1.60 -32.39
N ARG A 94 9.88 -1.52 -31.08
CA ARG A 94 10.27 -2.62 -30.20
C ARG A 94 9.05 -3.12 -29.42
N GLY A 95 8.09 -3.74 -30.11
CA GLY A 95 6.96 -4.41 -29.45
C GLY A 95 7.34 -5.80 -28.96
N THR A 96 6.82 -6.22 -27.81
CA THR A 96 6.74 -7.66 -27.52
C THR A 96 5.50 -8.19 -28.22
N ASP A 97 5.68 -8.86 -29.37
CA ASP A 97 4.69 -9.78 -29.94
C ASP A 97 4.62 -11.04 -29.06
N ASN A 98 4.28 -10.84 -27.78
CA ASN A 98 3.78 -11.90 -26.95
C ASN A 98 2.42 -12.23 -27.58
N GLY A 99 2.41 -13.08 -28.61
CA GLY A 99 1.20 -13.49 -29.31
C GLY A 99 0.12 -13.87 -28.31
N VAL A 100 -1.15 -13.79 -28.71
CA VAL A 100 -2.31 -14.08 -27.86
C VAL A 100 -1.96 -15.21 -26.91
N PHE A 101 -1.86 -14.94 -25.60
CA PHE A 101 -1.49 -15.94 -24.61
C PHE A 101 -2.48 -17.09 -24.78
N ARG A 102 -2.09 -18.13 -25.51
CA ARG A 102 -2.96 -19.27 -25.78
C ARG A 102 -2.95 -20.06 -24.50
N VAL A 103 -3.85 -19.69 -23.60
CA VAL A 103 -4.10 -20.51 -22.43
C VAL A 103 -4.73 -21.78 -22.99
N ASN A 104 -3.99 -22.90 -22.95
CA ASN A 104 -4.58 -24.16 -23.35
C ASN A 104 -5.75 -24.42 -22.39
N PRO A 105 -6.96 -24.69 -22.90
CA PRO A 105 -8.13 -24.90 -22.04
C PRO A 105 -7.89 -26.04 -21.03
N GLU A 106 -7.09 -27.03 -21.41
CA GLU A 106 -6.66 -28.13 -20.54
C GLU A 106 -5.85 -27.63 -19.32
N ASP A 107 -4.96 -26.66 -19.49
CA ASP A 107 -4.15 -26.11 -18.39
C ASP A 107 -5.01 -25.34 -17.38
N VAL A 108 -6.08 -24.67 -17.84
CA VAL A 108 -7.04 -23.99 -16.97
C VAL A 108 -7.86 -25.00 -16.18
N ILE A 109 -8.36 -26.05 -16.84
CA ILE A 109 -9.12 -27.13 -16.21
C ILE A 109 -8.25 -27.83 -15.15
N ASN A 110 -7.00 -28.14 -15.49
CA ASN A 110 -6.05 -28.80 -14.59
C ASN A 110 -5.65 -27.92 -13.40
N ARG A 111 -5.60 -26.58 -13.55
CA ARG A 111 -5.42 -25.64 -12.44
C ARG A 111 -6.64 -25.61 -11.53
N ILE A 112 -7.84 -25.45 -12.08
CA ILE A 112 -9.09 -25.45 -11.29
C ILE A 112 -9.27 -26.77 -10.54
N ALA A 113 -8.94 -27.90 -11.16
CA ALA A 113 -8.99 -29.22 -10.52
C ALA A 113 -7.99 -29.31 -9.36
N ARG A 114 -6.74 -28.85 -9.55
CA ARG A 114 -5.73 -28.80 -8.48
C ARG A 114 -6.14 -27.90 -7.32
N ASP A 115 -6.65 -26.70 -7.60
CA ASP A 115 -7.10 -25.76 -6.56
C ASP A 115 -8.26 -26.34 -5.73
N ARG A 116 -9.16 -27.10 -6.37
CA ARG A 116 -10.23 -27.84 -5.67
C ARG A 116 -9.70 -28.98 -4.80
N VAL A 117 -8.69 -29.71 -5.24
CA VAL A 117 -8.06 -30.77 -4.44
C VAL A 117 -7.32 -30.17 -3.25
N LEU A 118 -6.58 -29.08 -3.45
CA LEU A 118 -5.90 -28.34 -2.38
C LEU A 118 -6.89 -27.76 -1.37
N ALA A 119 -8.00 -27.19 -1.82
CA ALA A 119 -9.07 -26.70 -0.94
C ALA A 119 -9.74 -27.83 -0.13
N LYS A 120 -9.88 -29.03 -0.70
CA LYS A 120 -10.37 -30.21 0.03
C LYS A 120 -9.36 -30.70 1.06
N GLN A 121 -8.07 -30.68 0.74
CA GLN A 121 -7.01 -31.07 1.66
C GLN A 121 -6.94 -30.11 2.86
N THR A 122 -7.01 -28.79 2.63
CA THR A 122 -7.02 -27.80 3.72
C THR A 122 -8.30 -27.82 4.55
N ALA A 123 -9.42 -28.28 4.00
CA ALA A 123 -10.64 -28.56 4.76
C ALA A 123 -10.49 -29.82 5.63
N SER A 124 -9.91 -30.89 5.08
CA SER A 124 -9.70 -32.15 5.82
C SER A 124 -8.69 -32.03 6.97
N THR A 125 -7.64 -31.21 6.81
CA THR A 125 -6.67 -30.96 7.90
C THR A 125 -7.22 -30.05 8.99
N LYS A 126 -8.28 -29.26 8.69
CA LYS A 126 -9.02 -28.49 9.70
C LYS A 126 -9.94 -29.37 10.55
N GLU A 127 -10.46 -30.47 10.02
CA GLU A 127 -11.27 -31.44 10.79
C GLU A 127 -10.38 -32.36 11.65
N SER A 128 -9.18 -32.73 11.18
CA SER A 128 -8.26 -33.61 11.91
C SER A 128 -7.36 -32.92 12.94
N MET A 129 -7.46 -31.60 13.11
CA MET A 129 -6.78 -30.84 14.18
C MET A 129 -7.71 -30.48 15.34
N SER A 130 -8.74 -31.30 15.58
CA SER A 130 -9.58 -31.24 16.78
C SER A 130 -9.58 -32.60 17.50
N VAL A 131 -8.43 -32.95 18.09
CA VAL A 131 -8.34 -33.88 19.23
C VAL A 131 -7.27 -33.31 20.18
N ASP A 132 -7.64 -33.24 21.45
CA ASP A 132 -7.16 -32.37 22.51
C ASP A 132 -5.69 -32.58 22.93
N MET A 133 -5.01 -31.48 23.31
CA MET A 133 -3.83 -31.54 24.17
C MET A 133 -4.00 -30.53 25.31
N ASP A 134 -4.54 -31.02 26.44
CA ASP A 134 -4.60 -30.29 27.70
C ASP A 134 -3.21 -30.19 28.33
N VAL A 135 -2.66 -28.97 28.45
CA VAL A 135 -1.71 -28.59 29.48
C VAL A 135 -2.15 -27.24 30.06
N GLU A 136 -2.30 -27.23 31.38
CA GLU A 136 -2.95 -26.22 32.21
C GLU A 136 -2.24 -24.85 32.36
N HIS A 137 -3.10 -23.84 32.58
CA HIS A 137 -3.01 -22.66 33.48
C HIS A 137 -2.23 -21.36 33.13
N THR A 138 -2.96 -20.24 33.34
CA THR A 138 -2.56 -18.82 33.55
C THR A 138 -2.08 -18.02 32.32
N ASP A 139 -2.55 -16.82 31.95
CA ASP A 139 -3.40 -15.79 32.56
C ASP A 139 -4.13 -14.98 31.48
N ALA A 140 -5.36 -14.55 31.77
CA ALA A 140 -6.10 -13.60 30.94
C ALA A 140 -5.42 -12.22 30.95
N PRO A 141 -5.21 -11.54 29.79
CA PRO A 141 -4.85 -10.13 29.81
C PRO A 141 -6.09 -9.32 30.23
N GLN A 142 -6.06 -8.83 31.46
CA GLN A 142 -7.04 -7.87 31.97
C GLN A 142 -7.06 -6.61 31.09
N LEU A 143 -8.26 -6.17 30.76
CA LEU A 143 -8.53 -4.79 30.38
C LEU A 143 -7.98 -3.87 31.47
N VAL A 144 -6.91 -3.14 31.16
CA VAL A 144 -6.55 -1.98 31.95
C VAL A 144 -7.48 -0.86 31.49
N GLU A 145 -8.60 -0.71 32.22
CA GLU A 145 -9.24 0.60 32.34
C GLU A 145 -8.20 1.53 32.96
N THR A 146 -7.81 2.59 32.26
CA THR A 146 -6.98 3.65 32.84
C THR A 146 -7.88 4.62 33.61
N PRO A 147 -7.84 4.63 34.96
CA PRO A 147 -8.46 5.69 35.75
C PRO A 147 -7.64 7.00 35.71
N PRO A 148 -8.25 8.14 36.06
CA PRO A 148 -7.80 9.48 35.68
C PRO A 148 -6.53 9.94 36.42
N VAL A 149 -5.72 10.73 35.72
CA VAL A 149 -4.54 11.41 36.26
C VAL A 149 -5.00 12.66 37.00
N ASP A 150 -5.04 12.60 38.33
CA ASP A 150 -5.22 13.76 39.20
C ASP A 150 -3.89 14.50 39.39
N VAL A 151 -4.02 15.82 39.34
CA VAL A 151 -3.01 16.87 39.44
C VAL A 151 -2.89 17.31 40.89
N GLU A 152 -1.68 17.36 41.46
CA GLU A 152 -1.29 18.20 42.63
C GLU A 152 0.21 18.55 42.44
N GLU A 153 0.63 19.79 42.18
CA GLU A 153 0.76 20.93 43.12
C GLU A 153 1.27 20.53 44.51
N ASP A 154 2.56 20.75 44.80
CA ASP A 154 2.99 21.89 45.64
C ASP A 154 4.50 21.89 45.98
N LEU A 155 5.00 23.13 46.16
CA LEU A 155 6.32 23.64 46.59
C LEU A 155 7.36 23.98 45.50
#